data_AF-A0A948BQF0-F1
#
_entry.id   AF-A0A948BQF0-F1
#
_cell.length_a   1.000
_cell.length_b   1.000
_cell.length_c   1.000
_cell.angle_alpha   90.00
_cell.angle_beta   90.00
_cell.angle_gamma   90.00
#
_symmetry.space_group_name_H-M   'P 1'
#
loop_
_entity.id
_entity.type
_entity.pdbx_description
1 polymer ?
#
loop_
_entity_poly.entity_id
_entity_poly.type
_entity_poly.pdbx_seq_one_letter_code
_entity_poly.pdbx_strand_id
1 'polypeptide(L)'
;MKKIFVTAIVIILVILGMRFLSREDNWICQDGQWVKHGNPSSPIPETGCGDGADDRVVSYSDLDEKKNIENYLKDNINTLSPVKAVLGGTWYVLSSTVDLKNKSGVVTYEDGHIQEKKNFSYIVNEKREVTSLTIN
;
A
#
# COMPACT_ATOMS: atom_id res chain seq x y z
N MET A 1 -56.67 -1.03 -19.98
CA MET A 1 -56.35 -2.15 -19.07
C MET A 1 -55.57 -3.28 -19.75
N LYS A 2 -56.04 -3.88 -20.85
CA LYS A 2 -55.30 -4.96 -21.55
C LYS A 2 -53.89 -4.57 -22.04
N LYS A 3 -53.70 -3.34 -22.56
CA LYS A 3 -52.39 -2.87 -23.08
C LYS A 3 -51.32 -2.72 -21.99
N ILE A 4 -51.67 -2.21 -20.81
CA ILE A 4 -50.75 -2.02 -19.68
C ILE A 4 -50.28 -3.38 -19.14
N PHE A 5 -51.18 -4.36 -19.07
CA PHE A 5 -50.86 -5.71 -18.63
C PHE A 5 -49.88 -6.42 -19.60
N VAL A 6 -50.07 -6.24 -20.91
CA VAL A 6 -49.17 -6.77 -21.93
C VAL A 6 -47.77 -6.13 -21.82
N THR A 7 -47.70 -4.81 -21.63
CA THR A 7 -46.41 -4.12 -21.45
C THR A 7 -45.65 -4.62 -20.21
N ALA A 8 -46.33 -4.82 -19.09
CA ALA A 8 -45.71 -5.33 -17.86
C ALA A 8 -45.16 -6.75 -18.02
N ILE A 9 -45.89 -7.63 -18.72
CA ILE A 9 -45.43 -8.99 -19.01
C ILE A 9 -44.17 -8.99 -19.88
N VAL A 10 -44.13 -8.14 -20.91
CA VAL A 10 -42.95 -8.04 -21.79
C VAL A 10 -41.72 -7.57 -21.00
N ILE A 11 -41.87 -6.58 -20.12
CA ILE A 11 -40.75 -6.11 -19.28
C ILE A 11 -40.25 -7.21 -18.34
N ILE A 12 -41.15 -7.97 -17.70
CA ILE A 12 -40.79 -9.10 -16.84
C ILE A 12 -40.03 -10.17 -17.62
N LEU A 13 -40.49 -10.52 -18.84
CA LEU A 13 -39.83 -11.51 -19.68
C LEU A 13 -38.43 -11.04 -20.14
N VAL A 14 -38.25 -9.75 -20.39
CA VAL A 14 -36.92 -9.18 -20.72
C VAL A 14 -35.99 -9.25 -19.51
N ILE A 15 -36.45 -8.90 -18.30
CA ILE A 15 -35.65 -8.98 -17.06
C ILE A 15 -35.26 -10.43 -16.74
N LEU A 16 -36.21 -11.36 -16.87
CA LEU A 16 -35.94 -12.79 -16.68
C LEU A 16 -35.00 -13.33 -17.76
N GLY A 17 -35.20 -12.96 -19.02
CA GLY A 17 -34.32 -13.32 -20.14
C GLY A 17 -32.87 -12.86 -19.94
N MET A 18 -32.67 -11.63 -19.43
CA MET A 18 -31.33 -11.12 -19.13
C MET A 18 -30.61 -11.90 -18.03
N ARG A 19 -31.33 -12.51 -17.06
CA ARG A 19 -30.70 -13.38 -16.05
C ARG A 19 -30.20 -14.70 -16.61
N PHE A 20 -30.86 -15.25 -17.63
CA PHE A 20 -30.47 -16.52 -18.26
C PHE A 20 -29.37 -16.41 -19.32
N LEU A 21 -28.96 -15.19 -19.70
CA LEU A 21 -27.84 -14.96 -20.62
C LEU A 21 -26.47 -14.87 -19.92
N SER A 22 -26.44 -14.96 -18.58
CA SER A 22 -25.20 -14.92 -17.83
C SER A 22 -24.50 -16.28 -17.90
N ARG A 23 -23.27 -16.31 -18.44
CA ARG A 23 -22.43 -17.51 -18.53
C ARG A 23 -21.97 -17.93 -17.13
N GLU A 24 -22.68 -18.87 -16.52
CA GLU A 24 -22.48 -19.32 -15.12
C GLU A 24 -21.36 -20.37 -14.99
N ASP A 25 -21.03 -21.08 -16.06
CA ASP A 25 -20.08 -22.20 -16.07
C ASP A 25 -18.66 -21.76 -16.50
N ASN A 26 -17.91 -21.13 -15.60
CA ASN A 26 -16.54 -20.68 -15.90
C ASN A 26 -15.55 -20.91 -14.74
N TRP A 27 -14.25 -20.95 -15.05
CA TRP A 27 -13.20 -20.87 -14.04
C TRP A 27 -13.06 -19.41 -13.57
N ILE A 28 -13.11 -19.19 -12.27
CA ILE A 28 -12.92 -17.87 -11.66
C ILE A 28 -11.65 -17.86 -10.82
N CYS A 29 -10.88 -16.79 -10.88
CA CYS A 29 -9.73 -16.63 -10.02
C CYS A 29 -10.17 -16.03 -8.68
N GLN A 30 -10.01 -16.78 -7.59
CA GLN A 30 -10.23 -16.29 -6.23
C GLN A 30 -8.98 -16.61 -5.41
N ASP A 31 -8.42 -15.61 -4.74
CA ASP A 31 -7.21 -15.73 -3.90
C ASP A 31 -6.00 -16.40 -4.60
N GLY A 32 -5.81 -16.09 -5.89
CA GLY A 32 -4.72 -16.68 -6.69
C GLY A 32 -4.92 -18.15 -7.05
N GLN A 33 -6.13 -18.68 -6.88
CA GLN A 33 -6.49 -20.04 -7.22
C GLN A 33 -7.69 -20.07 -8.18
N TRP A 34 -7.62 -20.97 -9.15
CA TRP A 34 -8.77 -21.26 -10.00
C TRP A 34 -9.82 -22.01 -9.20
N VAL A 35 -10.93 -21.33 -8.91
CA VAL A 35 -12.10 -21.91 -8.28
C VAL A 35 -13.13 -22.24 -9.37
N LYS A 36 -13.74 -23.41 -9.27
CA LYS A 36 -14.78 -23.87 -10.19
C LYS A 36 -16.07 -23.10 -9.91
N HIS A 37 -16.61 -22.38 -10.89
CA HIS A 37 -17.95 -21.79 -10.84
C HIS A 37 -18.87 -22.53 -11.82
N GLY A 38 -19.97 -23.11 -11.32
CA GLY A 38 -20.87 -23.94 -12.11
C GLY A 38 -20.22 -25.26 -12.54
N ASN A 39 -20.38 -25.64 -13.80
CA ASN A 39 -19.78 -26.82 -14.42
C ASN A 39 -19.02 -26.49 -15.73
N PRO A 40 -17.84 -25.85 -15.64
CA PRO A 40 -17.04 -25.50 -16.81
C PRO A 40 -16.72 -26.75 -17.65
N SER A 41 -16.99 -26.67 -18.95
CA SER A 41 -16.65 -27.74 -19.90
C SER A 41 -15.17 -27.75 -20.29
N SER A 42 -14.49 -26.61 -20.11
CA SER A 42 -13.05 -26.46 -20.38
C SER A 42 -12.22 -26.99 -19.21
N PRO A 43 -11.05 -27.62 -19.48
CA PRO A 43 -10.12 -27.97 -18.42
C PRO A 43 -9.66 -26.72 -17.65
N ILE A 44 -9.22 -26.92 -16.41
CA ILE A 44 -8.61 -25.84 -15.61
C ILE A 44 -7.47 -25.20 -16.42
N PRO A 45 -7.39 -23.85 -16.48
CA PRO A 45 -6.31 -23.20 -17.22
C PRO A 45 -4.94 -23.60 -16.65
N GLU A 46 -3.99 -23.92 -17.54
CA GLU A 46 -2.63 -24.32 -17.16
C GLU A 46 -1.80 -23.15 -16.64
N THR A 47 -2.16 -21.92 -17.00
CA THR A 47 -1.53 -20.71 -16.47
C THR A 47 -2.08 -20.41 -15.07
N GLY A 48 -1.19 -20.12 -14.13
CA GLY A 48 -1.53 -19.60 -12.82
C GLY A 48 -2.45 -18.39 -12.93
N CYS A 49 -3.43 -18.31 -12.03
CA CYS A 49 -4.34 -17.16 -11.95
C CYS A 49 -3.87 -16.27 -10.80
N GLY A 50 -3.87 -14.95 -11.01
CA GLY A 50 -3.43 -14.00 -9.98
C GLY A 50 -2.10 -13.30 -10.26
N ASP A 51 -1.45 -13.55 -11.40
CA ASP A 51 -0.15 -12.95 -11.76
C ASP A 51 -0.22 -11.48 -12.21
N GLY A 52 -1.16 -10.72 -11.62
CA GLY A 52 -1.36 -9.28 -11.87
C GLY A 52 -1.33 -8.41 -10.62
N ALA A 53 -0.98 -8.95 -9.44
CA ALA A 53 -0.95 -8.18 -8.19
C ALA A 53 0.41 -8.29 -7.48
N ASP A 54 1.25 -7.28 -7.76
CA ASP A 54 2.31 -6.76 -6.90
C ASP A 54 3.36 -7.77 -6.38
N ASP A 55 4.38 -8.02 -7.22
CA ASP A 55 5.72 -8.46 -6.79
C ASP A 55 6.44 -7.32 -6.02
N ARG A 56 5.76 -6.75 -5.02
CA ARG A 56 6.37 -6.09 -3.88
C ARG A 56 5.89 -6.86 -2.68
N VAL A 57 6.48 -8.03 -2.47
CA VAL A 57 6.57 -8.58 -1.12
C VAL A 57 7.44 -7.60 -0.32
N VAL A 58 6.83 -6.51 0.14
CA VAL A 58 7.44 -5.63 1.13
C VAL A 58 7.56 -6.50 2.37
N SER A 59 8.76 -7.02 2.60
CA SER A 59 9.05 -7.89 3.71
C SER A 59 8.59 -7.20 5.00
N TYR A 60 7.86 -7.90 5.87
CA TYR A 60 7.43 -7.36 7.16
C TYR A 60 8.59 -6.71 7.93
N SER A 61 9.78 -7.30 7.81
CA SER A 61 11.00 -6.79 8.41
C SER A 61 11.47 -5.44 7.84
N ASP A 62 11.15 -5.12 6.58
CA ASP A 62 11.48 -3.85 5.94
C ASP A 62 10.54 -2.74 6.42
N LEU A 63 9.27 -3.06 6.66
CA LEU A 63 8.34 -2.15 7.31
C LEU A 63 8.76 -1.84 8.75
N ASP A 64 9.22 -2.83 9.49
CA ASP A 64 9.72 -2.66 10.86
C ASP A 64 10.98 -1.78 10.87
N GLU A 65 11.95 -2.03 9.98
CA GLU A 65 13.14 -1.20 9.87
C GLU A 65 12.78 0.25 9.55
N LYS A 66 11.93 0.47 8.54
CA LYS A 66 11.46 1.81 8.16
C LYS A 66 10.79 2.51 9.35
N LYS A 67 9.90 1.83 10.06
CA LYS A 67 9.21 2.37 11.24
C LYS A 67 10.19 2.74 12.35
N ASN A 68 11.19 1.89 12.61
CA ASN A 68 12.22 2.17 13.61
C ASN A 68 13.02 3.44 13.28
N ILE A 69 13.36 3.64 12.00
CA ILE A 69 14.06 4.85 11.53
C ILE A 69 13.18 6.09 11.68
N GLU A 70 11.92 6.02 11.27
CA GLU A 70 10.98 7.14 11.38
C GLU A 70 10.75 7.56 12.84
N ASN A 71 10.65 6.59 13.75
CA ASN A 71 10.53 6.86 15.18
C ASN A 71 11.82 7.47 15.74
N TYR A 72 12.99 6.90 15.40
CA TYR A 72 14.27 7.44 15.83
C TYR A 72 14.45 8.90 15.41
N LEU A 73 14.10 9.24 14.16
CA LEU A 73 14.12 10.62 13.67
C LEU A 73 13.21 11.52 14.53
N LYS A 74 11.95 11.13 14.76
CA LYS A 74 10.99 11.93 15.56
C LYS A 74 11.49 12.17 16.98
N ASP A 75 12.01 11.13 17.62
CA ASP A 75 12.41 11.18 19.03
C ASP A 75 13.72 11.98 19.23
N ASN A 76 14.58 12.04 18.20
CA ASN A 76 15.93 12.59 18.33
C ASN A 76 16.20 13.81 17.42
N ILE A 77 15.23 14.32 16.65
CA ILE A 77 15.49 15.41 15.67
C ILE A 77 16.11 16.66 16.32
N ASN A 78 15.77 16.93 17.58
CA ASN A 78 16.30 18.06 18.35
C ASN A 78 17.81 17.99 18.57
N THR A 79 18.38 16.78 18.65
CA THR A 79 19.84 16.56 18.82
C THR A 79 20.53 16.26 17.49
N LEU A 80 19.80 15.66 16.54
CA LEU A 80 20.31 15.30 15.23
C LEU A 80 20.45 16.47 14.28
N SER A 81 19.64 17.52 14.44
CA SER A 81 19.68 18.67 13.54
C SER A 81 21.04 19.40 13.62
N PRO A 82 21.75 19.61 12.49
CA PRO A 82 22.96 20.42 12.47
C PRO A 82 22.65 21.92 12.60
N VAL A 83 21.38 22.31 12.46
CA VAL A 83 20.91 23.70 12.57
C VAL A 83 20.23 23.89 13.92
N LYS A 84 20.59 24.94 14.65
CA LYS A 84 19.92 25.28 15.91
C LYS A 84 18.53 25.83 15.63
N ALA A 85 17.54 25.35 16.37
CA ALA A 85 16.21 25.96 16.37
C ALA A 85 16.29 27.41 16.88
N VAL A 86 15.41 28.25 16.37
CA VAL A 86 15.39 29.68 16.67
C VAL A 86 14.30 30.02 17.68
N LEU A 87 14.47 31.15 18.37
CA LEU A 87 13.47 31.72 19.29
C LEU A 87 12.99 30.75 20.40
N GLY A 88 13.82 29.78 20.77
CA GLY A 88 13.49 28.78 21.78
C GLY A 88 12.52 27.69 21.29
N GLY A 89 12.32 27.56 19.97
CA GLY A 89 11.57 26.47 19.37
C GLY A 89 12.25 25.11 19.51
N THR A 90 11.51 24.05 19.15
CA THR A 90 12.00 22.67 19.07
C THR A 90 11.72 22.13 17.69
N TRP A 91 12.62 21.29 17.17
CA TRP A 91 12.46 20.65 15.88
C TRP A 91 11.39 19.55 15.90
N TYR A 92 10.63 19.44 14.81
CA TYR A 92 9.60 18.43 14.55
C TYR A 92 9.74 17.85 13.15
N VAL A 93 9.69 16.53 13.03
CA VAL A 93 9.72 15.85 11.74
C VAL A 93 8.37 15.97 11.04
N LEU A 94 8.37 16.51 9.82
CA LEU A 94 7.18 16.61 8.96
C LEU A 94 7.04 15.40 8.05
N SER A 95 8.15 14.96 7.46
CA SER A 95 8.17 13.81 6.55
C SER A 95 9.56 13.21 6.42
N SER A 96 9.61 11.95 6.01
CA SER A 96 10.85 11.26 5.69
C SER A 96 10.67 10.26 4.57
N THR A 97 11.70 10.12 3.74
CA THR A 97 11.85 9.03 2.76
C THR A 97 13.05 8.19 3.17
N VAL A 98 12.88 6.87 3.22
CA VAL A 98 13.91 5.92 3.62
C VAL A 98 14.26 5.03 2.44
N ASP A 99 15.56 4.96 2.13
CA ASP A 99 16.15 4.01 1.20
C ASP A 99 16.83 2.88 2.01
N LEU A 100 16.12 1.76 2.13
CA LEU A 100 16.58 0.58 2.89
C LEU A 100 17.80 -0.10 2.26
N LYS A 101 18.01 0.09 0.95
CA LYS A 101 19.13 -0.52 0.21
C LYS A 101 20.41 0.24 0.47
N ASN A 102 20.35 1.57 0.37
CA ASN A 102 21.50 2.45 0.55
C ASN A 102 21.70 2.92 2.00
N LYS A 103 20.87 2.46 2.94
CA LYS A 103 20.91 2.83 4.36
C LYS A 103 20.96 4.34 4.57
N SER A 104 20.12 5.04 3.82
CA SER A 104 20.06 6.50 3.78
C SER A 104 18.64 6.99 3.52
N GLY A 105 18.45 8.31 3.52
CA GLY A 105 17.16 8.90 3.25
C GLY A 105 17.18 10.41 3.26
N VAL A 106 15.98 10.99 3.16
CA VAL A 106 15.76 12.43 3.24
C VAL A 106 14.74 12.69 4.32
N VAL A 107 15.02 13.65 5.21
CA VAL A 107 14.10 14.09 6.25
C VAL A 107 13.80 15.57 6.07
N THR A 108 12.52 15.92 6.22
CA THR A 108 12.05 17.31 6.28
C THR A 108 11.47 17.58 7.66
N TYR A 109 11.92 18.66 8.29
CA TYR A 109 11.58 18.99 9.67
C TYR A 109 11.56 20.51 9.87
N GLU A 110 10.82 20.98 10.88
CA GLU A 110 10.63 22.41 11.15
C GLU A 110 10.60 22.71 12.65
N ASP A 111 10.87 23.96 13.04
CA ASP A 111 10.77 24.43 14.44
C ASP A 111 9.61 25.42 14.68
N GLY A 112 8.75 25.59 13.67
CA GLY A 112 7.66 26.58 13.63
C GLY A 112 8.06 27.93 13.02
N HIS A 113 9.35 28.17 12.75
CA HIS A 113 9.84 29.40 12.09
C HIS A 113 10.69 29.09 10.86
N ILE A 114 11.54 28.06 10.94
CA ILE A 114 12.41 27.58 9.88
C ILE A 114 12.10 26.12 9.56
N GLN A 115 12.27 25.75 8.29
CA GLN A 115 12.10 24.38 7.80
C GLN A 115 13.37 23.95 7.07
N GLU A 116 13.87 22.76 7.41
CA GLU A 116 15.03 22.15 6.82
C GLU A 116 14.65 20.89 6.04
N LYS A 117 15.39 20.62 4.96
CA LYS A 117 15.33 19.35 4.21
C LYS A 117 16.75 18.84 4.01
N LYS A 118 17.06 17.71 4.63
CA LYS A 118 18.43 17.21 4.74
C LYS A 118 18.50 15.73 4.40
N ASN A 119 19.67 15.31 3.91
CA ASN A 119 19.96 13.90 3.72
C ASN A 119 20.40 13.30 5.05
N PHE A 120 20.09 12.03 5.28
CA PHE A 120 20.62 11.30 6.42
C PHE A 120 21.13 9.93 6.00
N SER A 121 22.04 9.40 6.81
CA SER A 121 22.53 8.03 6.74
C SER A 121 22.35 7.37 8.10
N TYR A 122 22.12 6.06 8.12
CA TYR A 122 21.85 5.34 9.36
C TYR A 122 22.52 3.97 9.39
N ILE A 123 22.72 3.45 10.60
CA ILE A 123 23.26 2.13 10.89
C ILE A 123 22.23 1.40 11.77
N VAL A 124 21.98 0.12 11.47
CA VAL A 124 21.12 -0.76 12.26
C VAL A 124 21.88 -1.96 12.77
N ASN A 125 21.39 -2.55 13.87
CA ASN A 125 21.89 -3.84 14.37
C ASN A 125 21.22 -5.03 13.66
N GLU A 126 21.55 -6.25 14.07
CA GLU A 126 20.96 -7.50 13.54
C GLU A 126 19.43 -7.59 13.74
N LYS A 127 18.90 -6.88 14.75
CA LYS A 127 17.46 -6.77 15.04
C LYS A 127 16.78 -5.62 14.27
N ARG A 128 17.51 -4.94 13.38
CA ARG A 128 17.03 -3.78 12.60
C ARG A 128 16.62 -2.58 13.46
N GLU A 129 17.23 -2.44 14.63
CA GLU A 129 17.11 -1.26 15.48
C GLU A 129 18.22 -0.28 15.12
N VAL A 130 17.90 1.02 15.09
CA VAL A 130 18.85 2.08 14.74
C VAL A 130 19.88 2.24 15.86
N THR A 131 21.16 2.04 15.52
CA THR A 131 22.29 2.24 16.45
C THR A 131 22.94 3.60 16.28
N SER A 132 22.88 4.17 15.06
CA SER A 132 23.39 5.50 14.76
C SER A 132 22.64 6.08 13.56
N LEU A 133 22.36 7.39 13.60
CA LEU A 133 21.81 8.14 12.47
C LEU A 133 22.48 9.51 12.43
N THR A 134 22.85 9.97 11.24
CA THR A 134 23.52 11.27 11.03
C THR A 134 22.84 12.05 9.92
N ILE A 135 22.58 13.34 10.17
CA ILE A 135 22.00 14.29 9.21
C ILE A 135 23.13 15.16 8.64
N ASN A 136 23.17 15.30 7.30
CA ASN A 136 24.14 16.09 6.55
C ASN A 136 23.47 17.32 5.90
#